data_AF-A0A6B3LTY8-F1
#
_entry.id   AF-A0A6B3LTY8-F1
#
_cell.length_a   1.000
_cell.length_b   1.000
_cell.length_c   1.000
_cell.angle_alpha   90.00
_cell.angle_beta   90.00
_cell.angle_gamma   90.00
#
_symmetry.space_group_name_H-M   'P 1'
#
loop_
_entity.id
_entity.type
_entity.pdbx_description
1 polymer ?
#
loop_
_entity_poly.entity_id
_entity_poly.type
_entity_poly.pdbx_seq_one_letter_code
_entity_poly.pdbx_strand_id
1 'polypeptide(L)' 'GHILESLDLEVRRWRCPSCQVENDRDGNAALNIKRVGSSTLGLGDVRQAVPAISA' A
#
# COMPACT_ATOMS: atom_id res chain seq x y z
N GLY A 1 1.03 10.71 -1.13
CA GLY A 1 1.63 9.71 -0.22
C GLY A 1 2.94 9.25 -0.82
N HIS A 2 3.91 8.86 0.00
CA HIS A 2 5.16 8.27 -0.49
C HIS A 2 4.94 6.79 -0.78
N ILE A 3 5.52 6.28 -1.88
CA ILE A 3 5.46 4.86 -2.27
C ILE A 3 6.83 4.26 -1.99
N LEU A 4 6.88 3.21 -1.16
CA LEU A 4 8.03 2.33 -1.07
C LEU A 4 7.94 1.27 -2.15
N GLU A 5 9.02 1.03 -2.88
CA GLU A 5 9.09 -0.05 -3.87
C GLU A 5 9.08 -1.43 -3.20
N SER A 6 9.74 -1.56 -2.04
CA SER A 6 9.76 -2.78 -1.23
C SER A 6 9.83 -2.46 0.26
N LEU A 7 9.31 -3.38 1.06
CA LEU A 7 9.42 -3.38 2.52
C LEU A 7 9.41 -4.84 2.98
N ASP A 8 10.39 -5.25 3.77
CA ASP A 8 10.45 -6.61 4.29
C ASP A 8 9.24 -6.92 5.19
N LEU A 9 8.77 -8.16 5.16
CA LEU A 9 7.68 -8.63 5.98
C LEU A 9 8.02 -8.66 7.48
N GLU A 10 9.29 -8.68 7.86
CA GLU A 10 9.66 -8.54 9.26
C GLU A 10 9.57 -7.09 9.76
N VAL A 11 9.62 -6.10 8.85
CA VAL A 11 9.57 -4.67 9.19
C VAL A 11 8.12 -4.24 9.42
N ARG A 12 7.72 -4.23 10.69
CA ARG A 12 6.36 -3.85 11.13
C ARG A 12 6.14 -2.34 11.15
N ARG A 13 7.19 -1.58 11.46
CA ARG A 13 7.16 -0.12 11.53
C ARG A 13 8.31 0.46 10.73
N TRP A 14 8.05 1.56 10.04
CA TRP A 14 9.06 2.25 9.25
C TRP A 14 8.81 3.76 9.27
N ARG A 15 9.89 4.53 9.13
CA ARG A 15 9.81 5.99 9.01
C ARG A 15 9.78 6.37 7.54
N CYS A 16 8.75 7.13 7.15
CA CYS A 16 8.64 7.61 5.78
C CYS A 16 9.81 8.56 5.46
N PRO A 17 10.61 8.32 4.40
CA PRO A 17 11.74 9.18 4.08
C PRO A 17 11.29 10.57 3.63
N SER A 18 10.09 10.69 3.05
CA SER A 18 9.55 11.96 2.56
C SER A 18 8.98 12.86 3.65
N CYS A 19 8.24 12.31 4.62
CA CYS A 19 7.52 13.12 5.63
C CYS A 19 7.92 12.81 7.07
N GLN A 20 8.85 11.88 7.29
CA GLN A 20 9.40 11.51 8.59
C GLN A 20 8.37 10.97 9.60
N VAL A 21 7.13 10.71 9.18
CA VAL A 21 6.10 10.05 10.01
C VAL A 21 6.44 8.56 10.18
N GLU A 22 6.23 8.03 11.38
CA GLU A 22 6.28 6.60 11.65
C GLU A 22 4.98 5.94 11.19
N ASN A 23 5.11 4.90 10.36
CA ASN A 23 3.99 4.18 9.78
C ASN A 23 3.99 2.73 10.26
N ASP A 24 2.81 2.21 10.55
CA ASP A 24 2.57 0.78 10.79
C ASP A 24 2.20 0.09 9.48
N ARG A 25 2.93 -0.99 9.13
CA ARG A 25 2.76 -1.70 7.86
C ARG A 25 1.37 -2.30 7.73
N ASP A 26 0.88 -2.96 8.78
CA ASP A 26 -0.42 -3.65 8.74
C ASP A 26 -1.56 -2.64 8.65
N GLY A 27 -1.47 -1.53 9.40
CA GLY A 27 -2.40 -0.41 9.29
C GLY A 27 -2.43 0.20 7.89
N ASN A 28 -1.26 0.40 7.27
CA ASN A 28 -1.18 0.91 5.90
C ASN A 28 -1.75 -0.08 4.88
N ALA A 29 -1.52 -1.38 5.06
CA ALA A 29 -2.11 -2.43 4.23
C ALA A 29 -3.64 -2.44 4.33
N ALA A 30 -4.20 -2.34 5.54
CA ALA A 30 -5.65 -2.26 5.74
C ALA A 30 -6.27 -1.02 5.08
N LEU A 31 -5.60 0.13 5.15
CA LEU A 31 -6.04 1.34 4.45
C LEU A 31 -6.03 1.17 2.93
N ASN A 32 -5.00 0.52 2.37
CA ASN A 32 -4.93 0.22 0.94
C ASN A 32 -6.06 -0.73 0.52
N ILE A 33 -6.31 -1.80 1.28
CA ILE A 33 -7.42 -2.74 1.02
C ILE A 33 -8.76 -2.01 1.07
N LYS A 34 -8.99 -1.17 2.10
CA LYS A 34 -10.21 -0.37 2.21
C LYS A 34 -10.39 0.55 1.00
N ARG A 35 -9.34 1.25 0.59
CA ARG A 35 -9.38 2.17 -0.56
C ARG A 35 -9.79 1.44 -1.84
N VAL A 36 -9.16 0.30 -2.13
CA VAL A 36 -9.47 -0.52 -3.32
C VAL A 36 -10.87 -1.12 -3.23
N GLY A 37 -11.26 -1.64 -2.06
CA GLY A 37 -12.61 -2.16 -1.83
C GLY A 37 -13.69 -1.09 -2.02
N SER A 38 -13.46 0.11 -1.49
CA SER A 38 -14.36 1.26 -1.68
C SER A 38 -14.41 1.76 -3.13
N SER A 39 -13.31 1.73 -3.88
CA SER A 39 -13.34 2.09 -5.31
C SER A 39 -14.07 1.06 -6.18
N THR A 40 -14.18 -0.18 -5.71
CA THR A 40 -14.85 -1.27 -6.45
C THR A 40 -16.38 -1.11 -6.49
N LEU A 41 -16.97 -0.35 -5.56
CA LEU A 41 -18.43 -0.15 -5.49
C LEU A 41 -18.96 0.99 -6.40
N GLY A 42 -18.09 1.76 -7.05
CA GLY A 42 -18.46 2.89 -7.90
C GLY A 42 -17.76 2.88 -9.25
N LEU A 43 -18.34 2.19 -10.23
CA LEU A 43 -18.08 2.32 -11.67
C LEU A 43 -16.62 2.09 -12.15
N GLY A 44 -16.40 0.94 -12.80
CA GLY A 44 -15.30 0.74 -13.75
C GLY A 44 -14.12 -0.07 -13.23
N ASP A 45 -13.49 -0.80 -14.15
CA ASP A 45 -12.55 -1.90 -13.95
C ASP A 45 -11.49 -1.69 -12.86
N VAL A 46 -11.25 -2.76 -12.10
CA VAL A 46 -10.15 -2.87 -11.14
C VAL A 46 -8.83 -2.70 -11.88
N ARG A 47 -8.22 -1.51 -11.80
CA ARG A 47 -6.79 -1.40 -12.07
C ARG A 47 -6.05 -1.99 -10.89
N GLN A 48 -5.74 -3.29 -10.94
CA GLN A 48 -4.69 -3.84 -10.10
C GLN A 48 -3.47 -2.94 -10.32
N ALA A 49 -2.95 -2.35 -9.24
CA ALA A 49 -1.58 -1.88 -9.26
C ALA A 49 -0.75 -3.12 -9.63
N VAL A 50 -0.16 -3.09 -10.82
CA VAL A 50 0.50 -4.23 -11.45
C VAL A 50 1.38 -4.92 -10.40
N PRO A 51 1.12 -6.20 -10.04
CA PRO A 51 2.07 -6.93 -9.22
C PRO A 51 3.37 -7.01 -10.02
N ALA A 52 4.50 -6.67 -9.41
CA ALA A 52 5.79 -6.97 -9.99
C ALA A 52 5.93 -8.50 -10.05
N ILE A 53 5.52 -9.09 -11.16
CA ILE A 53 5.71 -10.50 -11.44
C ILE A 53 7.18 -10.62 -11.84
N SER A 54 8.01 -11.22 -10.99
CA SER A 54 9.35 -11.66 -11.36
C SER A 54 9.22 -12.88 -12.27
N ALA A 55 9.72 -12.75 -13.50
CA ALA A 55 10.12 -13.87 -14.34
C ALA A 55 11.51 -14.37 -13.93
#